data_AF-A0A930HQ32-F1
#
_entry.id   AF-A0A930HQ32-F1
#
_cell.length_a   1.000
_cell.length_b   1.000
_cell.length_c   1.000
_cell.angle_alpha   90.00
_cell.angle_beta   90.00
_cell.angle_gamma   90.00
#
_symmetry.space_group_name_H-M   'P 1'
#
loop_
_entity.id
_entity.type
_entity.pdbx_description
1 polymer ?
#
loop_
_entity_poly.entity_id
_entity_poly.type
_entity_poly.pdbx_seq_one_letter_code
_entity_poly.pdbx_strand_id
1 'polypeptide(L)'
;MNKRIYLLLLMLALGLEPLGAMHIMEGFIPLKWCIIWYLIALPFVVFSYRFVARQIKASPRMKSSFALAAAYTFILSALKMPSVAGSSSHLTGTTLGTLTIGPMAMPLVGAIVLLFQALLLAHG
;
A
#
# COMPACT_ATOMS: atom_id res chain seq x y z
N MET A 1 13.99 -19.55 22.38
CA MET A 1 12.63 -19.32 21.83
C MET A 1 12.69 -18.12 20.90
N ASN A 2 12.57 -18.34 19.59
CA ASN A 2 13.14 -17.45 18.57
C ASN A 2 12.31 -16.17 18.38
N LYS A 3 12.96 -14.99 18.43
CA LYS A 3 12.36 -13.67 18.14
C LYS A 3 11.55 -13.62 16.83
N ARG A 4 11.87 -14.51 15.88
CA ARG A 4 11.15 -14.71 14.61
C ARG A 4 9.71 -15.21 14.80
N ILE A 5 9.43 -16.00 15.82
CA ILE A 5 8.08 -16.51 16.13
C ILE A 5 7.18 -15.38 16.60
N TYR A 6 7.70 -14.49 17.47
CA TYR A 6 6.97 -13.29 17.91
C TYR A 6 6.68 -12.33 16.76
N LEU A 7 7.62 -12.16 15.83
CA LEU A 7 7.41 -11.37 14.61
C LEU A 7 6.34 -11.96 13.71
N LEU A 8 6.31 -13.29 13.53
CA LEU A 8 5.27 -13.96 12.76
C LEU A 8 3.90 -13.89 13.43
N LEU A 9 3.84 -14.03 14.77
CA LEU A 9 2.61 -13.86 15.55
C LEU A 9 2.08 -12.43 15.51
N LEU A 10 2.97 -11.43 15.56
CA LEU A 10 2.61 -10.02 15.42
C LEU A 10 2.09 -9.71 14.02
N MET A 11 2.72 -10.25 12.97
CA MET A 11 2.26 -10.12 11.58
C MET A 11 0.89 -10.79 11.38
N LEU A 12 0.66 -11.94 12.03
CA LEU A 12 -0.62 -12.65 11.98
C LEU A 12 -1.71 -11.88 12.74
N ALA A 13 -1.40 -11.36 13.93
CA ALA A 13 -2.33 -10.57 14.75
C ALA A 13 -2.72 -9.24 14.09
N LEU A 14 -1.79 -8.60 13.37
CA LEU A 14 -2.06 -7.38 12.60
C LEU A 14 -2.78 -7.65 11.26
N GLY A 15 -2.74 -8.88 10.75
CA GLY A 15 -3.34 -9.27 9.47
C GLY A 15 -4.78 -9.79 9.55
N LEU A 16 -5.36 -9.86 10.75
CA LEU A 16 -6.65 -10.53 11.01
C LEU A 16 -7.89 -9.63 10.88
N GLU A 17 -7.72 -8.36 10.56
CA GLU A 17 -8.84 -7.42 10.46
C GLU A 17 -9.20 -7.14 8.98
N PRO A 18 -10.24 -7.78 8.41
CA PRO A 18 -10.85 -7.33 7.17
C PRO A 18 -11.75 -6.13 7.51
N LEU A 19 -11.15 -4.99 7.77
CA LEU A 19 -11.91 -3.75 7.93
C LEU A 19 -12.46 -3.39 6.55
N GLY A 20 -13.77 -3.59 6.36
CA GLY A 20 -14.52 -3.18 5.16
C GLY A 20 -14.55 -1.65 4.91
N ALA A 21 -13.60 -0.90 5.47
CA ALA A 21 -13.37 0.51 5.22
C ALA A 21 -12.25 0.65 4.18
N MET A 22 -12.65 0.78 2.92
CA MET A 22 -11.79 1.35 1.88
C MET A 22 -11.79 2.89 2.00
N HIS A 23 -10.76 3.55 1.46
CA HIS A 23 -10.48 5.01 1.38
C HIS A 23 -11.43 5.96 2.14
N ILE A 24 -10.85 6.77 3.04
CA ILE A 24 -11.63 7.70 3.85
C ILE A 24 -11.80 9.01 3.07
N MET A 25 -13.03 9.31 2.66
CA MET A 25 -13.34 10.46 1.82
C MET A 25 -12.67 11.76 2.30
N GLU A 26 -12.25 12.58 1.34
CA GLU A 26 -11.74 13.92 1.60
C GLU A 26 -12.73 14.75 2.45
N GLY A 27 -12.21 15.40 3.50
CA GLY A 27 -13.01 16.24 4.41
C GLY A 27 -13.72 15.51 5.55
N PHE A 28 -13.63 14.18 5.63
CA PHE A 28 -14.27 13.41 6.72
C PHE A 28 -13.50 13.47 8.04
N ILE A 29 -12.16 13.52 7.97
CA ILE A 29 -11.29 13.49 9.15
C ILE A 29 -10.91 14.92 9.56
N PRO A 30 -11.02 15.29 10.86
CA PRO A 30 -10.53 16.58 11.36
C PRO A 30 -9.04 16.77 11.08
N LEU A 31 -8.63 17.99 10.72
CA LEU A 31 -7.25 18.30 10.31
C LEU A 31 -6.17 17.78 11.28
N LYS A 32 -6.43 17.83 12.59
CA LYS A 32 -5.52 17.31 13.63
C LYS A 32 -5.21 15.82 13.42
N TRP A 33 -6.22 15.01 13.12
CA TRP A 33 -6.06 13.57 12.90
C TRP A 33 -5.36 13.26 11.59
N CYS A 34 -5.61 14.02 10.52
CA CYS A 34 -4.87 13.88 9.26
C CYS A 34 -3.36 14.06 9.49
N ILE A 35 -2.96 15.11 10.21
CA ILE A 35 -1.55 15.40 10.50
C ILE A 35 -0.91 14.26 11.31
N ILE A 36 -1.61 13.74 12.32
CA ILE A 36 -1.11 12.62 13.14
C ILE A 36 -0.86 11.38 12.28
N TRP A 37 -1.82 11.00 11.42
CA TRP A 37 -1.67 9.83 10.55
C TRP A 37 -0.57 10.02 9.51
N TYR A 38 -0.43 11.21 8.93
CA TYR A 38 0.70 11.53 8.05
C TYR A 38 2.04 11.42 8.77
N LEU A 39 2.16 11.94 9.99
CA LEU A 39 3.39 11.84 10.79
C LEU A 39 3.75 10.39 11.12
N ILE A 40 2.76 9.54 11.40
CA ILE A 40 2.98 8.12 11.67
C ILE A 40 3.39 7.38 10.39
N ALA A 41 2.79 7.70 9.24
CA ALA A 41 3.09 7.05 7.96
C ALA A 41 4.44 7.48 7.36
N LEU A 42 4.84 8.74 7.58
CA LEU A 42 6.04 9.36 7.02
C LEU A 42 7.34 8.54 7.23
N PRO A 43 7.69 8.04 8.43
CA PRO A 43 8.90 7.24 8.61
C PRO A 43 8.90 5.99 7.72
N PHE A 44 7.78 5.28 7.59
CA PHE A 44 7.69 4.07 6.77
C PHE A 44 7.89 4.36 5.30
N VAL A 45 7.30 5.45 4.79
CA VAL A 45 7.48 5.89 3.40
C VAL A 45 8.93 6.31 3.15
N VAL A 46 9.55 7.05 4.08
CA VAL A 46 10.95 7.48 3.96
C VAL A 46 11.91 6.28 3.99
N PHE A 47 11.70 5.31 4.88
CA PHE A 47 12.50 4.08 4.91
C PHE A 47 12.34 3.28 3.63
N SER A 48 11.11 3.15 3.13
CA SER A 48 10.82 2.48 1.87
C SER A 48 11.50 3.17 0.68
N TYR A 49 11.43 4.51 0.61
CA TYR A 49 12.15 5.30 -0.39
C TYR A 49 13.66 5.06 -0.36
N ARG A 50 14.28 5.10 0.83
CA ARG A 50 15.73 4.86 0.96
C ARG A 50 16.12 3.42 0.60
N PHE A 51 15.24 2.46 0.82
CA PHE A 51 15.45 1.07 0.39
C PHE A 51 15.38 0.96 -1.14
N VAL A 52 14.30 1.45 -1.75
CA VAL A 52 14.10 1.42 -3.21
C VAL A 52 15.20 2.20 -3.95
N ALA A 53 15.58 3.39 -3.46
CA ALA A 53 16.65 4.19 -4.04
C ALA A 53 18.00 3.47 -4.03
N ARG A 54 18.32 2.72 -2.96
CA ARG A 54 19.53 1.89 -2.90
C ARG A 54 19.49 0.74 -3.91
N GLN A 55 18.36 0.06 -4.05
CA GLN A 55 18.18 -1.03 -5.01
C GLN A 55 18.30 -0.53 -6.47
N ILE A 56 17.71 0.62 -6.77
CA ILE A 56 17.81 1.23 -8.11
C ILE A 56 19.25 1.68 -8.41
N LYS A 57 19.95 2.25 -7.43
CA LYS A 57 21.37 2.64 -7.60
C LYS A 57 22.27 1.43 -7.86
N ALA A 58 22.00 0.30 -7.20
CA ALA A 58 22.74 -0.94 -7.42
C ALA A 58 22.41 -1.61 -8.76
N SER A 59 21.18 -1.46 -9.26
CA SER A 59 20.74 -2.06 -10.52
C SER A 59 19.68 -1.19 -11.20
N PRO A 60 20.07 -0.36 -12.19
CA PRO A 60 19.15 0.57 -12.86
C PRO A 60 17.93 -0.13 -13.49
N ARG A 61 18.07 -1.40 -13.91
CA ARG A 61 16.99 -2.23 -14.46
C ARG A 61 15.83 -2.43 -13.48
N MET A 62 16.09 -2.39 -12.17
CA MET A 62 15.07 -2.52 -11.13
C MET A 62 14.06 -1.37 -11.14
N LYS A 63 14.46 -0.18 -11.61
CA LYS A 63 13.57 0.99 -11.70
C LYS A 63 12.31 0.67 -12.50
N SER A 64 12.47 0.02 -13.65
CA SER A 64 11.37 -0.36 -14.52
C SER A 64 10.46 -1.41 -13.87
N SER A 65 11.03 -2.37 -13.14
CA SER A 65 10.26 -3.38 -12.42
C SER A 65 9.41 -2.78 -11.30
N PHE A 66 9.96 -1.86 -10.51
CA PHE A 66 9.20 -1.13 -9.48
C PHE A 66 8.07 -0.30 -10.09
N ALA A 67 8.34 0.40 -11.20
CA ALA A 67 7.33 1.19 -11.89
C ALA A 67 6.20 0.33 -12.46
N LEU A 68 6.54 -0.80 -13.11
CA LEU A 68 5.55 -1.73 -13.66
C LEU A 68 4.69 -2.34 -12.56
N ALA A 69 5.30 -2.72 -11.42
CA ALA A 69 4.57 -3.27 -10.31
C ALA A 69 3.63 -2.24 -9.65
N ALA A 70 4.07 -0.98 -9.54
CA ALA A 70 3.20 0.11 -9.07
C ALA A 70 2.00 0.35 -10.01
N ALA A 71 2.25 0.38 -11.32
CA ALA A 71 1.19 0.50 -12.32
C ALA A 71 0.23 -0.70 -12.27
N TYR A 72 0.74 -1.91 -12.12
CA TYR A 72 -0.06 -3.12 -11.96
C TYR A 72 -0.96 -3.04 -10.72
N THR A 73 -0.41 -2.65 -9.56
CA THR A 73 -1.20 -2.49 -8.34
C THR A 73 -2.29 -1.41 -8.47
N PHE A 74 -2.00 -0.32 -9.17
CA PHE A 74 -3.00 0.71 -9.47
C PHE A 74 -4.12 0.19 -10.37
N ILE A 75 -3.77 -0.50 -11.47
CA ILE A 75 -4.76 -1.06 -12.41
C ILE A 75 -5.64 -2.12 -11.74
N LEU A 76 -5.05 -3.00 -10.92
CA LEU A 76 -5.80 -3.97 -10.11
C LEU A 76 -6.80 -3.27 -9.18
N SER A 77 -6.43 -2.14 -8.60
CA SER A 77 -7.32 -1.34 -7.75
C SER A 77 -8.50 -0.73 -8.49
N ALA A 78 -8.37 -0.50 -9.80
CA ALA A 78 -9.46 0.02 -10.63
C ALA A 78 -10.37 -1.10 -11.19
N LEU A 79 -9.93 -2.36 -11.16
CA LEU A 79 -10.69 -3.49 -11.65
C LEU A 79 -11.87 -3.80 -10.71
N LYS A 80 -13.08 -3.66 -11.24
CA LYS A 80 -14.33 -4.07 -10.57
C LYS A 80 -14.41 -5.60 -10.59
N MET A 81 -14.41 -6.22 -9.42
CA MET A 81 -14.66 -7.65 -9.26
C MET A 81 -16.07 -7.88 -8.72
N PRO A 82 -16.81 -8.87 -9.26
CA PRO A 82 -18.11 -9.25 -8.72
C PRO A 82 -17.91 -9.83 -7.32
N SER A 83 -18.58 -9.23 -6.32
CA SER A 83 -18.54 -9.72 -4.94
C SER A 83 -19.72 -10.66 -4.67
N VAL A 84 -19.48 -11.64 -3.79
CA VAL A 84 -20.42 -12.72 -3.44
C VAL A 84 -21.73 -12.20 -2.81
N ALA A 85 -21.78 -10.92 -2.43
CA ALA A 85 -22.95 -10.26 -1.83
C ALA A 85 -23.67 -9.26 -2.76
N GLY A 86 -23.45 -9.28 -4.08
CA GLY A 86 -24.14 -8.38 -5.02
C GLY A 86 -23.62 -6.93 -5.03
N SER A 87 -22.44 -6.70 -4.43
CA SER A 87 -21.73 -5.41 -4.47
C SER A 87 -20.56 -5.45 -5.47
N SER A 88 -20.14 -4.29 -5.96
CA SER A 88 -18.90 -4.15 -6.72
C SER A 88 -17.74 -3.94 -5.75
N SER A 89 -16.82 -4.90 -5.67
CA SER A 89 -15.59 -4.77 -4.88
C SER A 89 -14.41 -4.45 -5.79
N HIS A 90 -13.35 -3.90 -5.20
CA HIS A 90 -12.12 -3.56 -5.90
C HIS A 90 -10.93 -4.22 -5.22
N LEU A 91 -10.03 -4.82 -5.99
CA LEU A 91 -8.82 -5.43 -5.46
C LEU A 91 -7.80 -4.35 -5.12
N THR A 92 -7.56 -4.04 -3.84
CA THR A 92 -6.51 -3.06 -3.43
C THR A 92 -5.10 -3.39 -3.95
N GLY A 93 -4.86 -4.62 -4.44
CA GLY A 93 -3.59 -5.02 -5.06
C GLY A 93 -2.43 -5.10 -4.07
N THR A 94 -2.66 -4.81 -2.78
CA THR A 94 -1.61 -4.67 -1.77
C THR A 94 -0.91 -5.99 -1.47
N THR A 95 -1.65 -7.09 -1.39
CA THR A 95 -1.09 -8.43 -1.14
C THR A 95 -0.25 -8.93 -2.33
N LEU A 96 -0.75 -8.75 -3.56
CA LEU A 96 -0.03 -9.13 -4.78
C LEU A 96 1.19 -8.22 -5.02
N GLY A 97 1.08 -6.93 -4.75
CA GLY A 97 2.21 -5.99 -4.74
C GLY A 97 3.26 -6.40 -3.71
N THR A 98 2.85 -6.72 -2.49
CA THR A 98 3.79 -7.17 -1.45
C THR A 98 4.52 -8.47 -1.83
N LEU A 99 3.84 -9.40 -2.50
CA LEU A 99 4.45 -10.66 -2.96
C LEU A 99 5.45 -10.44 -4.11
N THR A 100 5.17 -9.49 -5.02
CA THR A 100 5.97 -9.28 -6.24
C THR A 100 7.19 -8.40 -6.02
N ILE A 101 7.08 -7.36 -5.20
CA ILE A 101 8.15 -6.35 -5.00
C ILE A 101 8.69 -6.33 -3.56
N GLY A 102 8.06 -7.06 -2.66
CA GLY A 102 8.45 -7.19 -1.27
C GLY A 102 7.81 -6.13 -0.35
N PRO A 103 7.66 -6.46 0.95
CA PRO A 103 7.00 -5.58 1.93
C PRO A 103 7.76 -4.28 2.20
N MET A 104 9.07 -4.23 1.94
CA MET A 104 9.89 -3.04 2.17
C MET A 104 9.70 -1.95 1.11
N ALA A 105 9.26 -2.31 -0.10
CA ALA A 105 9.00 -1.37 -1.19
C ALA A 105 7.53 -0.93 -1.25
N MET A 106 6.62 -1.71 -0.65
CA MET A 106 5.19 -1.48 -0.75
C MET A 106 4.69 -0.17 -0.11
N PRO A 107 5.25 0.36 1.00
CA PRO A 107 4.81 1.64 1.55
C PRO A 107 4.98 2.81 0.58
N LEU A 108 6.09 2.84 -0.18
CA LEU A 108 6.30 3.85 -1.22
C LEU A 108 5.33 3.67 -2.40
N VAL A 109 5.18 2.43 -2.86
CA VAL A 109 4.27 2.11 -3.98
C VAL A 109 2.83 2.43 -3.61
N GLY A 110 2.40 2.07 -2.41
CA GLY A 110 1.07 2.37 -1.87
C GLY A 110 0.82 3.88 -1.80
N ALA A 111 1.78 4.67 -1.32
CA ALA A 111 1.65 6.13 -1.32
C ALA A 111 1.45 6.72 -2.73
N ILE A 112 2.16 6.18 -3.74
CA ILE A 112 2.01 6.59 -5.14
C ILE A 112 0.64 6.17 -5.69
N VAL A 113 0.19 4.95 -5.40
CA VAL A 113 -1.11 4.42 -5.83
C VAL A 113 -2.25 5.25 -5.22
N LEU A 114 -2.21 5.53 -3.92
CA LEU A 114 -3.19 6.36 -3.22
C LEU A 114 -3.26 7.77 -3.81
N LEU A 115 -2.10 8.37 -4.12
CA LEU A 115 -2.03 9.67 -4.78
C LEU A 115 -2.71 9.65 -6.16
N PHE A 116 -2.50 8.61 -6.96
CA PHE A 116 -3.18 8.48 -8.24
C PHE A 116 -4.67 8.16 -8.11
N GLN A 117 -5.08 7.41 -7.08
CA GLN A 117 -6.49 7.15 -6.83
C GLN A 117 -7.23 8.44 -6.45
N ALA A 118 -6.63 9.27 -5.58
CA ALA A 118 -7.19 10.58 -5.24
C ALA A 118 -7.26 11.51 -6.46
N LEU A 119 -6.18 11.63 -7.24
CA LEU A 119 -6.10 12.58 -8.36
C LEU A 119 -6.85 12.13 -9.62
N LEU A 120 -6.78 10.85 -10.01
CA LEU A 120 -7.31 10.36 -11.30
C LEU A 120 -8.69 9.72 -11.17
N LEU A 121 -9.02 9.16 -10.00
CA LEU A 121 -10.29 8.45 -9.79
C LEU A 121 -11.24 9.21 -8.86
N ALA A 122 -10.84 10.39 -8.33
CA ALA A 122 -11.56 11.12 -7.28
C ALA A 122 -11.97 10.17 -6.13
N HIS A 123 -11.08 9.24 -5.81
CA HIS A 123 -11.32 8.14 -4.88
C HIS A 123 -10.15 8.10 -3.89
N GLY A 124 -10.37 8.63 -2.69
CA GLY A 124 -9.32 8.85 -1.71
C GLY A 124 -9.90 9.25 -0.37
#